data_AF-A0A4Q3ADQ9-F1
#
_entry.id   AF-A0A4Q3ADQ9-F1
#
_cell.length_a   1.000
_cell.length_b   1.000
_cell.length_c   1.000
_cell.angle_alpha   90.00
_cell.angle_beta   90.00
_cell.angle_gamma   90.00
#
_symmetry.space_group_name_H-M   'P 1'
#
loop_
_entity.id
_entity.type
_entity.pdbx_description
1 polymer ?
#
loop_
_entity_poly.entity_id
_entity_poly.type
_entity_poly.pdbx_seq_one_letter_code
_entity_poly.pdbx_strand_id
1 'polypeptide(L)'
;MRARLPILSAAVVSVASAGFAEPVYFAGTGHYYEAVKVPTGITRDHAGEEALAKGGYLACISSVEENDFAYSLVNDLSWFTPPSQFGDRLGPWLGGISTSTGWQWNTGEPFTYSNWKPGQPDTFAGFYQYLLFYNGNEAGSSWGDHPGGAIPGFELPRGYVIEYNTLPSGYIPQEVRLEIEKTGLEEVTLSWSADATGWTLEYLVSPFVQWQTFPTAPVISAGKFRVPDTTLLDKH
;
A
#
# COMPACT_ATOMS: atom_id res chain seq x y z
N MET A 1 -40.63 -21.13 36.85
CA MET A 1 -39.62 -20.11 37.21
C MET A 1 -39.34 -19.26 35.98
N ARG A 2 -39.45 -17.94 36.08
CA ARG A 2 -39.07 -16.99 35.02
C ARG A 2 -37.55 -16.80 35.07
N ALA A 3 -36.84 -17.06 33.98
CA ALA A 3 -35.43 -16.69 33.83
C ALA A 3 -35.31 -15.55 32.81
N ARG A 4 -34.72 -14.44 33.25
CA ARG A 4 -34.41 -13.25 32.43
C ARG A 4 -33.23 -13.59 31.52
N LEU A 5 -33.35 -13.32 30.21
CA LEU A 5 -32.21 -13.32 29.29
C LEU A 5 -31.43 -12.00 29.45
N PRO A 6 -30.09 -12.03 29.60
CA PRO A 6 -29.29 -10.82 29.62
C PRO A 6 -29.23 -10.22 28.21
N ILE A 7 -29.34 -8.90 28.14
CA ILE A 7 -29.16 -8.11 26.92
C ILE A 7 -27.68 -8.22 26.53
N LEU A 8 -27.39 -8.84 25.38
CA LEU A 8 -26.06 -8.71 24.76
C LEU A 8 -26.00 -7.35 24.06
N SER A 9 -25.28 -6.41 24.65
CA SER A 9 -24.78 -5.25 23.94
C SER A 9 -23.57 -5.67 23.12
N ALA A 10 -23.73 -5.83 21.81
CA ALA A 10 -22.59 -5.88 20.90
C ALA A 10 -22.13 -4.44 20.65
N ALA A 11 -20.97 -4.07 21.20
CA ALA A 11 -20.31 -2.83 20.82
C ALA A 11 -19.74 -3.01 19.41
N VAL A 12 -20.36 -2.37 18.42
CA VAL A 12 -19.74 -2.19 17.11
C VAL A 12 -18.64 -1.17 17.30
N VAL A 13 -17.41 -1.63 17.50
CA VAL A 13 -16.24 -0.76 17.40
C VAL A 13 -16.00 -0.55 15.91
N SER A 14 -16.56 0.53 15.36
CA SER A 14 -16.11 1.05 14.07
C SER A 14 -14.72 1.66 14.29
N VAL A 15 -13.68 0.85 14.16
CA VAL A 15 -12.35 1.41 13.94
C VAL A 15 -12.41 1.95 12.52
N ALA A 16 -12.55 3.27 12.38
CA ALA A 16 -12.25 3.93 11.12
C ALA A 16 -10.78 3.63 10.84
N SER A 17 -10.50 2.68 9.96
CA SER A 17 -9.18 2.56 9.36
C SER A 17 -8.94 3.89 8.65
N ALA A 18 -7.95 4.65 9.10
CA ALA A 18 -7.36 5.66 8.23
C ALA A 18 -7.05 4.95 6.90
N GLY A 19 -7.57 5.48 5.80
CA GLY A 19 -7.42 4.84 4.49
C GLY A 19 -5.95 4.78 4.12
N PHE A 20 -5.31 3.63 4.32
CA PHE A 20 -4.06 3.31 3.67
C PHE A 20 -4.40 2.94 2.22
N ALA A 21 -3.61 3.44 1.27
CA ALA A 21 -3.74 2.97 -0.11
C ALA A 21 -3.31 1.50 -0.15
N GLU A 22 -4.07 0.67 -0.87
CA GLU A 22 -3.77 -0.75 -1.01
C GLU A 22 -2.49 -0.95 -1.85
N PRO A 23 -1.53 -1.79 -1.43
CA PRO A 23 -0.42 -2.16 -2.28
C PRO A 23 -0.92 -2.83 -3.56
N VAL A 24 -0.54 -2.29 -4.72
CA VAL A 24 -0.96 -2.75 -6.04
C VAL A 24 0.11 -3.67 -6.62
N TYR A 25 -0.28 -4.88 -7.04
CA TYR A 25 0.63 -5.83 -7.66
C TYR A 25 1.01 -5.41 -9.09
N PHE A 26 2.30 -5.46 -9.41
CA PHE A 26 2.80 -5.29 -10.77
C PHE A 26 3.42 -6.59 -11.27
N ALA A 27 2.75 -7.23 -12.24
CA ALA A 27 3.22 -8.49 -12.81
C ALA A 27 4.58 -8.38 -13.54
N GLY A 28 4.97 -7.17 -13.98
CA GLY A 28 6.24 -6.97 -14.69
C GLY A 28 7.47 -7.23 -13.83
N THR A 29 7.39 -6.95 -12.53
CA THR A 29 8.46 -7.24 -11.55
C THR A 29 8.10 -8.36 -10.59
N GLY A 30 6.81 -8.63 -10.40
CA GLY A 30 6.33 -9.51 -9.35
C GLY A 30 6.26 -8.85 -7.97
N HIS A 31 6.44 -7.52 -7.92
CA HIS A 31 6.44 -6.74 -6.68
C HIS A 31 5.09 -6.03 -6.48
N TYR A 32 4.89 -5.47 -5.28
CA TYR A 32 3.74 -4.65 -4.93
C TYR A 32 4.18 -3.22 -4.69
N TYR A 33 3.31 -2.25 -4.98
CA TYR A 33 3.63 -0.83 -4.85
C TYR A 33 2.52 -0.08 -4.13
N GLU A 34 2.88 0.82 -3.22
CA GLU A 34 1.93 1.70 -2.53
C GLU A 34 2.36 3.16 -2.73
N ALA A 35 1.47 3.99 -3.27
CA ALA A 35 1.68 5.44 -3.27
C ALA A 35 1.14 6.04 -1.97
N VAL A 36 2.00 6.71 -1.20
CA VAL A 36 1.62 7.36 0.06
C VAL A 36 1.59 8.86 -0.11
N LYS A 37 0.43 9.46 0.18
CA LYS A 37 0.21 10.90 0.05
C LYS A 37 0.47 11.61 1.37
N VAL A 38 1.27 12.66 1.32
CA VAL A 38 1.59 13.52 2.45
C VAL A 38 1.33 14.97 2.06
N PRO A 39 0.09 15.48 2.18
CA PRO A 39 -0.29 16.81 1.70
C PRO A 39 0.53 17.96 2.28
N THR A 40 1.08 17.79 3.48
CA THR A 40 1.95 18.76 4.17
C THR A 40 3.38 18.77 3.66
N GLY A 41 3.74 17.83 2.76
CA GLY A 41 5.10 17.61 2.30
C GLY A 41 5.89 16.67 3.22
N ILE A 42 6.88 15.98 2.64
CA ILE A 42 7.76 15.04 3.35
C ILE A 42 9.20 15.13 2.83
N THR A 43 10.18 15.03 3.74
CA THR A 43 11.59 14.91 3.35
C THR A 43 11.89 13.52 2.81
N ARG A 44 12.92 13.39 1.98
CA ARG A 44 13.29 12.09 1.42
C ARG A 44 13.60 11.06 2.51
N ASP A 45 14.30 11.46 3.57
CA ASP A 45 14.69 10.52 4.63
C ASP A 45 13.50 10.02 5.44
N HIS A 46 12.55 10.90 5.81
CA HIS A 46 11.31 10.45 6.45
C HIS A 46 10.48 9.54 5.54
N ALA A 47 10.40 9.84 4.24
CA ALA A 47 9.72 8.97 3.29
C ALA A 47 10.36 7.57 3.24
N GLY A 48 11.70 7.50 3.30
CA GLY A 48 12.44 6.25 3.40
C GLY A 48 12.19 5.51 4.71
N GLU A 49 12.18 6.20 5.84
CA GLU A 49 11.88 5.62 7.16
C GLU A 49 10.45 5.07 7.22
N GLU A 50 9.47 5.80 6.70
CA GLU A 50 8.07 5.35 6.65
C GLU A 50 7.87 4.17 5.68
N ALA A 51 8.58 4.15 4.54
CA ALA A 51 8.58 3.00 3.64
C ALA A 51 9.13 1.74 4.34
N LEU A 52 10.25 1.87 5.05
CA LEU A 52 10.85 0.79 5.84
C LEU A 52 9.94 0.33 6.98
N ALA A 53 9.28 1.25 7.67
CA ALA A 53 8.33 0.93 8.74
C ALA A 53 7.13 0.12 8.25
N LYS A 54 6.76 0.26 6.96
CA LYS A 54 5.73 -0.54 6.29
C LYS A 54 6.26 -1.88 5.73
N GLY A 55 7.55 -2.18 5.90
CA GLY A 55 8.19 -3.39 5.40
C GLY A 55 8.58 -3.33 3.92
N GLY A 56 8.60 -2.14 3.33
CA GLY A 56 9.04 -1.91 1.95
C GLY A 56 10.25 -0.98 1.87
N TYR A 57 10.47 -0.41 0.70
CA TYR A 57 11.50 0.59 0.43
C TYR A 57 10.98 1.58 -0.61
N LEU A 58 11.58 2.77 -0.71
CA LEU A 58 11.21 3.70 -1.79
C LEU A 58 11.48 3.05 -3.14
N ALA A 59 10.51 3.12 -4.06
CA ALA A 59 10.47 2.31 -5.27
C ALA A 59 11.72 2.48 -6.16
N CYS A 60 12.22 1.36 -6.65
CA CYS A 60 13.30 1.22 -7.61
C CYS A 60 12.69 0.97 -8.99
N ILE A 61 13.24 1.57 -10.04
CA ILE A 61 12.64 1.49 -11.37
C ILE A 61 13.65 0.99 -12.39
N SER A 62 13.43 -0.21 -12.91
CA SER A 62 14.35 -0.95 -13.76
C SER A 62 13.93 -1.01 -15.24
N SER A 63 12.72 -0.55 -15.56
CA SER A 63 12.15 -0.59 -16.91
C SER A 63 11.18 0.56 -17.18
N VAL A 64 10.83 0.76 -18.45
CA VAL A 64 9.82 1.74 -18.85
C VAL A 64 8.42 1.33 -18.40
N GLU A 65 8.10 0.04 -18.46
CA GLU A 65 6.81 -0.50 -18.02
C GLU A 65 6.61 -0.31 -16.51
N GLU A 66 7.67 -0.50 -15.72
CA GLU A 66 7.65 -0.24 -14.28
C GLU A 66 7.53 1.25 -13.95
N ASN A 67 8.21 2.12 -14.71
CA ASN A 67 8.06 3.57 -14.56
C ASN A 67 6.62 4.02 -14.82
N ASP A 68 6.03 3.54 -15.91
CA ASP A 68 4.66 3.88 -16.30
C ASP A 68 3.67 3.38 -15.26
N PHE A 69 3.88 2.16 -14.73
CA PHE A 69 3.10 1.60 -13.64
C PHE A 69 3.21 2.46 -12.38
N ALA A 70 4.43 2.73 -11.88
CA ALA A 70 4.65 3.53 -10.67
C ALA A 70 4.06 4.95 -10.82
N TYR A 71 4.23 5.57 -11.99
CA TYR A 71 3.65 6.88 -12.27
C TYR A 71 2.12 6.84 -12.31
N SER A 72 1.51 5.76 -12.80
CA SER A 72 0.04 5.62 -12.85
C SER A 72 -0.62 5.72 -11.47
N LEU A 73 0.10 5.38 -10.40
CA LEU A 73 -0.38 5.51 -9.02
C LEU A 73 -0.44 6.96 -8.53
N VAL A 74 0.29 7.87 -9.20
CA VAL A 74 0.50 9.26 -8.77
C VAL A 74 0.27 10.28 -9.89
N ASN A 75 -0.41 9.90 -10.97
CA ASN A 75 -0.57 10.70 -12.20
C ASN A 75 -1.58 11.87 -12.11
N ASP A 76 -1.90 12.33 -10.91
CA ASP A 76 -2.80 13.45 -10.66
C ASP A 76 -2.03 14.64 -10.05
N LEU A 77 -2.42 15.86 -10.43
CA LEU A 77 -1.75 17.10 -9.98
C LEU A 77 -1.71 17.26 -8.46
N SER A 78 -2.63 16.64 -7.71
CA SER A 78 -2.63 16.73 -6.26
C SER A 78 -1.50 15.93 -5.58
N TRP A 79 -0.77 15.10 -6.33
CA TRP A 79 0.48 14.46 -5.89
C TRP A 79 1.71 15.36 -6.04
N PHE A 80 1.59 16.44 -6.79
CA PHE A 80 2.66 17.39 -7.06
C PHE A 80 2.49 18.65 -6.21
N THR A 81 3.59 19.33 -5.91
CA THR A 81 3.53 20.63 -5.25
C THR A 81 2.81 21.66 -6.14
N PRO A 82 2.29 22.76 -5.56
CA PRO A 82 2.06 23.99 -6.30
C PRO A 82 3.37 24.43 -6.97
N PRO A 83 3.29 25.29 -8.01
CA PRO A 83 4.48 25.84 -8.62
C PRO A 83 5.35 26.54 -7.57
N SER A 84 6.63 26.24 -7.57
CA SER A 84 7.66 26.92 -6.78
C SER A 84 7.80 28.38 -7.24
N GLN A 85 8.65 29.14 -6.56
CA GLN A 85 9.01 30.51 -7.01
C GLN A 85 9.66 30.53 -8.40
N PHE A 86 10.14 29.39 -8.90
CA PHE A 86 10.77 29.21 -10.21
C PHE A 86 9.82 28.59 -11.24
N GLY A 87 8.58 28.28 -10.85
CA GLY A 87 7.56 27.68 -11.72
C GLY A 87 7.56 26.15 -11.74
N ASP A 88 8.42 25.51 -10.95
CA ASP A 88 8.59 24.06 -10.90
C ASP A 88 7.61 23.37 -9.96
N ARG A 89 7.24 22.12 -10.28
CA ARG A 89 6.43 21.25 -9.44
C ARG A 89 7.22 20.01 -9.08
N LEU A 90 7.38 19.76 -7.79
CA LEU A 90 8.02 18.55 -7.31
C LEU A 90 6.97 17.45 -7.13
N GLY A 91 7.20 16.30 -7.75
CA GLY A 91 6.39 15.10 -7.58
C GLY A 91 6.89 14.19 -6.46
N PRO A 92 6.24 13.03 -6.27
CA PRO A 92 6.58 12.07 -5.22
C PRO A 92 8.01 11.52 -5.31
N TRP A 93 8.57 11.19 -4.15
CA TRP A 93 9.89 10.55 -4.03
C TRP A 93 9.91 9.12 -4.57
N LEU A 94 11.08 8.75 -5.12
CA LEU A 94 11.48 7.39 -5.49
C LEU A 94 12.79 7.01 -4.79
N GLY A 95 13.27 5.79 -5.03
CA GLY A 95 14.41 5.20 -4.31
C GLY A 95 15.80 5.61 -4.77
N GLY A 96 15.93 6.43 -5.82
CA GLY A 96 17.22 6.78 -6.42
C GLY A 96 18.05 7.72 -5.53
N ILE A 97 19.34 7.45 -5.41
CA ILE A 97 20.31 8.21 -4.63
C ILE A 97 21.56 8.48 -5.49
N SER A 98 22.08 9.72 -5.45
CA SER A 98 23.34 10.06 -6.09
C SER A 98 24.56 9.58 -5.28
N THR A 99 25.62 9.24 -6.00
CA THR A 99 26.93 8.83 -5.48
C THR A 99 28.04 9.56 -6.24
N SER A 100 29.29 9.42 -5.80
CA SER A 100 30.44 9.97 -6.52
C SER A 100 30.64 9.40 -7.93
N THR A 101 30.04 8.24 -8.22
CA THR A 101 30.20 7.52 -9.50
C THR A 101 28.92 7.45 -10.34
N GLY A 102 27.86 8.14 -9.93
CA GLY A 102 26.57 8.13 -10.62
C GLY A 102 25.40 7.85 -9.68
N TRP A 103 24.31 7.29 -10.20
CA TRP A 103 23.10 6.98 -9.43
C TRP A 103 23.02 5.49 -9.05
N GLN A 104 22.42 5.22 -7.89
CA GLN A 104 22.09 3.86 -7.44
C GLN A 104 20.71 3.84 -6.79
N TRP A 105 20.12 2.65 -6.74
CA TRP A 105 18.90 2.43 -5.97
C TRP A 105 19.21 2.25 -4.48
N ASN A 106 18.28 2.66 -3.61
CA ASN A 106 18.38 2.51 -2.15
C ASN A 106 18.48 1.04 -1.68
N THR A 107 18.13 0.09 -2.52
CA THR A 107 18.27 -1.36 -2.30
C THR A 107 19.65 -1.90 -2.69
N GLY A 108 20.45 -1.13 -3.43
CA GLY A 108 21.71 -1.58 -4.03
C GLY A 108 21.55 -2.29 -5.38
N GLU A 109 20.33 -2.33 -5.94
CA GLU A 109 20.09 -2.84 -7.28
C GLU A 109 20.81 -2.01 -8.37
N PRO A 110 21.16 -2.62 -9.51
CA PRO A 110 21.76 -1.91 -10.63
C PRO A 110 20.86 -0.78 -11.16
N PHE A 111 21.44 0.41 -11.36
CA PHE A 111 20.76 1.54 -11.99
C PHE A 111 20.88 1.44 -13.53
N THR A 112 20.06 0.59 -14.16
CA THR A 112 20.14 0.25 -15.59
C THR A 112 19.17 1.01 -16.48
N TYR A 113 18.14 1.60 -15.91
CA TYR A 113 17.11 2.37 -16.61
C TYR A 113 17.08 3.80 -16.09
N SER A 114 16.81 4.75 -16.98
CA SER A 114 16.63 6.15 -16.60
C SER A 114 15.56 6.84 -17.41
N ASN A 115 14.70 7.62 -16.74
CA ASN A 115 13.70 8.48 -17.38
C ASN A 115 13.91 9.96 -17.01
N TRP A 116 15.16 10.42 -16.98
CA TRP A 116 15.47 11.82 -16.66
C TRP A 116 14.74 12.77 -17.60
N LYS A 117 14.12 13.80 -17.01
CA LYS A 117 13.66 14.96 -17.78
C LYS A 117 14.87 15.58 -18.50
N PRO A 118 14.73 16.08 -19.74
CA PRO A 118 15.79 16.83 -20.39
C PRO A 118 16.37 17.93 -19.48
N GLY A 119 17.69 17.89 -19.28
CA GLY A 119 18.43 18.79 -18.40
C GLY A 119 18.66 18.27 -16.98
N GLN A 120 18.12 17.10 -16.62
CA GLN A 120 18.34 16.45 -15.33
C GLN A 120 19.28 15.23 -15.47
N PRO A 121 19.94 14.80 -14.39
CA PRO A 121 20.04 15.50 -13.10
C PRO A 121 20.91 16.77 -13.21
N ASP A 122 20.60 17.80 -12.42
CA ASP A 122 21.31 19.10 -12.44
C ASP A 122 22.04 19.44 -11.13
N THR A 123 21.88 18.62 -10.08
CA THR A 123 22.53 18.78 -8.77
C THR A 123 22.20 20.10 -8.07
N PHE A 124 21.01 20.66 -8.33
CA PHE A 124 20.60 21.92 -7.74
C PHE A 124 20.61 21.88 -6.19
N ALA A 125 21.17 22.95 -5.59
CA ALA A 125 21.13 23.25 -4.16
C ALA A 125 21.68 22.16 -3.20
N GLY A 126 22.51 21.23 -3.66
CA GLY A 126 23.11 20.24 -2.77
C GLY A 126 24.09 19.28 -3.44
N PHE A 127 24.92 18.63 -2.62
CA PHE A 127 25.86 17.60 -3.08
C PHE A 127 25.20 16.21 -3.17
N TYR A 128 24.43 15.84 -2.15
CA TYR A 128 23.62 14.64 -2.16
C TYR A 128 22.29 14.94 -2.82
N GLN A 129 21.88 14.06 -3.73
CA GLN A 129 20.71 14.24 -4.55
C GLN A 129 19.88 12.97 -4.56
N TYR A 130 18.56 13.15 -4.59
CA TYR A 130 17.59 12.06 -4.50
C TYR A 130 16.56 12.20 -5.60
N LEU A 131 16.10 11.06 -6.09
CA LEU A 131 15.26 10.97 -7.27
C LEU A 131 13.79 11.18 -6.91
N LEU A 132 13.10 11.99 -7.71
CA LEU A 132 11.64 12.17 -7.65
C LEU A 132 11.06 12.23 -9.06
N PHE A 133 9.73 12.08 -9.17
CA PHE A 133 9.02 12.46 -10.39
C PHE A 133 9.06 13.97 -10.58
N TYR A 134 9.43 14.42 -11.78
CA TYR A 134 9.58 15.83 -12.11
C TYR A 134 9.51 16.05 -13.62
N ASN A 135 8.63 16.97 -14.04
CA ASN A 135 8.47 17.39 -15.43
C ASN A 135 8.38 18.93 -15.57
N GLY A 136 9.15 19.67 -14.75
CA GLY A 136 9.11 21.14 -14.76
C GLY A 136 7.82 21.68 -14.12
N ASN A 137 7.04 22.46 -14.87
CA ASN A 137 5.81 23.09 -14.40
C ASN A 137 4.56 22.17 -14.48
N GLU A 138 4.72 20.98 -15.04
CA GLU A 138 3.68 19.98 -15.24
C GLU A 138 3.90 18.75 -14.35
N ALA A 139 2.83 17.99 -14.11
CA ALA A 139 2.96 16.62 -13.65
C ALA A 139 3.48 15.76 -14.82
N GLY A 140 4.36 14.79 -14.53
CA GLY A 140 4.87 13.90 -15.56
C GLY A 140 5.65 12.72 -14.98
N SER A 141 5.87 11.71 -15.83
CA SER A 141 6.53 10.45 -15.47
C SER A 141 8.05 10.51 -15.54
N SER A 142 8.62 11.62 -16.02
CA SER A 142 10.06 11.87 -16.05
C SER A 142 10.62 12.15 -14.66
N TRP A 143 11.94 12.10 -14.53
CA TRP A 143 12.64 12.23 -13.25
C TRP A 143 13.45 13.51 -13.16
N GLY A 144 13.63 13.96 -11.93
CA GLY A 144 14.57 15.01 -11.55
C GLY A 144 15.24 14.67 -10.24
N ASP A 145 16.18 15.52 -9.84
CA ASP A 145 16.92 15.37 -8.61
C ASP A 145 16.70 16.53 -7.62
N HIS A 146 16.78 16.22 -6.33
CA HIS A 146 16.57 17.18 -5.26
C HIS A 146 17.36 16.81 -4.00
N PRO A 147 17.83 17.77 -3.19
CA PRO A 147 18.69 17.51 -2.03
C PRO A 147 17.98 16.85 -0.83
N GLY A 148 16.76 16.34 -1.02
CA GLY A 148 16.02 15.55 -0.02
C GLY A 148 15.40 16.33 1.15
N GLY A 149 15.86 17.55 1.43
CA GLY A 149 15.37 18.42 2.51
C GLY A 149 14.82 19.75 2.00
N ALA A 150 14.39 20.63 2.92
CA ALA A 150 13.82 21.93 2.54
C ALA A 150 14.84 22.82 1.82
N ILE A 151 14.42 23.44 0.71
CA ILE A 151 15.19 24.44 -0.04
C ILE A 151 14.35 25.73 -0.20
N PRO A 152 14.97 26.93 -0.11
CA PRO A 152 14.24 28.18 -0.25
C PRO A 152 13.48 28.28 -1.57
N GLY A 153 12.20 28.64 -1.51
CA GLY A 153 11.35 28.84 -2.68
C GLY A 153 10.61 27.61 -3.19
N PHE A 154 10.81 26.44 -2.57
CA PHE A 154 10.10 25.20 -2.88
C PHE A 154 9.34 24.66 -1.66
N GLU A 155 8.18 24.06 -1.90
CA GLU A 155 7.54 23.15 -0.95
C GLU A 155 8.20 21.76 -1.04
N LEU A 156 8.14 20.96 0.03
CA LEU A 156 8.57 19.57 -0.02
C LEU A 156 7.61 18.72 -0.87
N PRO A 157 8.11 17.66 -1.55
CA PRO A 157 7.27 16.68 -2.23
C PRO A 157 6.12 16.16 -1.38
N ARG A 158 4.95 15.99 -1.99
CA ARG A 158 3.68 15.67 -1.31
C ARG A 158 3.38 14.18 -1.22
N GLY A 159 4.40 13.34 -1.35
CA GLY A 159 4.25 11.90 -1.27
C GLY A 159 5.49 11.15 -1.72
N TYR A 160 5.35 9.84 -1.77
CA TYR A 160 6.39 8.91 -2.17
C TYR A 160 5.77 7.58 -2.62
N VAL A 161 6.51 6.80 -3.40
CA VAL A 161 6.08 5.46 -3.82
C VAL A 161 6.93 4.43 -3.09
N ILE A 162 6.25 3.50 -2.43
CA ILE A 162 6.83 2.33 -1.77
C ILE A 162 6.76 1.15 -2.72
N GLU A 163 7.77 0.29 -2.68
CA GLU A 163 7.82 -1.01 -3.33
C GLU A 163 8.06 -2.11 -2.29
N TYR A 164 7.48 -3.28 -2.56
CA TYR A 164 7.58 -4.48 -1.74
C TYR A 164 7.85 -5.71 -2.60
N ASN A 165 8.90 -6.46 -2.28
CA ASN A 165 9.21 -7.75 -2.93
C ASN A 165 8.08 -8.78 -2.81
N THR A 166 7.28 -8.69 -1.75
CA THR A 166 6.13 -9.55 -1.48
C THR A 166 5.02 -8.72 -0.88
N LEU A 167 3.79 -9.24 -0.86
CA LEU A 167 2.69 -8.59 -0.16
C LEU A 167 3.09 -8.28 1.30
N PRO A 168 2.88 -7.05 1.80
CA PRO A 168 3.30 -6.69 3.16
C PRO A 168 2.63 -7.57 4.21
N SER A 169 3.40 -8.02 5.20
CA SER A 169 2.87 -8.88 6.28
C SER A 169 1.82 -8.14 7.11
N GLY A 170 0.66 -8.77 7.33
CA GLY A 170 -0.45 -8.16 8.08
C GLY A 170 -1.38 -7.27 7.25
N TYR A 171 -1.11 -7.08 5.95
CA TYR A 171 -2.08 -6.48 5.05
C TYR A 171 -3.22 -7.47 4.81
N ILE A 172 -4.43 -7.03 5.16
CA ILE A 172 -5.69 -7.68 4.79
C ILE A 172 -6.29 -6.77 3.73
N PRO A 173 -6.43 -7.21 2.47
CA PRO A 173 -7.09 -6.42 1.45
C PRO A 173 -8.46 -5.97 1.94
N GLN A 174 -8.80 -4.71 1.72
CA GLN A 174 -10.11 -4.15 1.98
C GLN A 174 -11.19 -4.94 1.23
N GLU A 175 -10.83 -5.52 0.08
CA GLU A 175 -11.66 -6.44 -0.72
C GLU A 175 -11.59 -7.92 -0.26
N VAL A 176 -10.82 -8.28 0.77
CA VAL A 176 -10.85 -9.62 1.39
C VAL A 176 -11.32 -9.48 2.83
N ARG A 177 -12.61 -9.19 3.01
CA ARG A 177 -13.29 -9.20 4.30
C ARG A 177 -14.07 -10.49 4.48
N LEU A 178 -13.83 -11.20 5.59
CA LEU A 178 -14.78 -12.19 6.09
C LEU A 178 -15.88 -11.44 6.86
N GLU A 179 -17.06 -11.39 6.27
CA GLU A 179 -18.26 -10.91 6.94
C GLU A 179 -18.95 -12.09 7.64
N ILE A 180 -19.32 -11.87 8.90
CA ILE A 180 -20.06 -12.84 9.71
C ILE A 180 -21.42 -12.24 10.02
N GLU A 181 -22.46 -12.73 9.34
CA GLU A 181 -23.84 -12.33 9.57
C GLU A 181 -24.58 -13.43 10.33
N LYS A 182 -25.25 -13.09 11.43
CA LYS A 182 -26.07 -14.05 12.17
C LYS A 182 -27.44 -14.19 11.51
N THR A 183 -27.72 -15.35 10.92
CA THR A 183 -28.99 -15.64 10.24
C THR A 183 -29.87 -16.59 11.05
N GLY A 184 -30.29 -16.19 12.25
CA GLY A 184 -31.17 -17.00 13.10
C GLY A 184 -30.57 -17.32 14.47
N LEU A 185 -31.07 -18.35 15.15
CA LEU A 185 -30.63 -18.70 16.51
C LEU A 185 -29.34 -19.51 16.54
N GLU A 186 -29.10 -20.34 15.52
CA GLU A 186 -27.98 -21.30 15.43
C GLU A 186 -27.23 -21.24 14.10
N GLU A 187 -27.56 -20.30 13.23
CA GLU A 187 -26.95 -20.17 11.90
C GLU A 187 -26.14 -18.87 11.79
N VAL A 188 -25.00 -18.97 11.12
CA VAL A 188 -24.24 -17.82 10.62
C VAL A 188 -24.05 -17.97 9.13
N THR A 189 -24.18 -16.86 8.43
CA THR A 189 -23.73 -16.70 7.05
C THR A 189 -22.34 -16.08 7.09
N LEU A 190 -21.43 -16.69 6.36
CA LEU A 190 -20.08 -16.19 6.15
C LEU A 190 -19.98 -15.76 4.68
N SER A 191 -19.58 -14.52 4.44
CA SER A 191 -19.40 -13.97 3.09
C SER A 191 -18.05 -13.30 2.93
N TRP A 192 -17.54 -13.27 1.70
CA TRP A 192 -16.35 -12.51 1.34
C TRP A 192 -16.58 -11.79 0.02
N SER A 193 -16.01 -10.59 -0.11
CA SER A 193 -15.86 -9.92 -1.40
C SER A 193 -14.90 -10.74 -2.27
N ALA A 194 -15.23 -10.87 -3.56
CA ALA A 194 -14.75 -11.93 -4.44
C ALA A 194 -13.21 -12.07 -4.51
N ASP A 195 -12.78 -13.29 -4.90
CA ASP A 195 -11.40 -13.74 -5.16
C ASP A 195 -10.46 -13.98 -3.95
N ALA A 196 -10.99 -14.59 -2.88
CA ALA A 196 -10.19 -15.23 -1.83
C ALA A 196 -9.53 -16.56 -2.30
N THR A 197 -8.83 -16.57 -3.44
CA THR A 197 -8.08 -17.76 -3.88
C THR A 197 -6.82 -17.94 -3.05
N GLY A 198 -6.54 -19.17 -2.58
CA GLY A 198 -5.33 -19.50 -1.81
C GLY A 198 -5.45 -19.36 -0.28
N TRP A 199 -6.61 -18.96 0.23
CA TRP A 199 -6.90 -18.89 1.67
C TRP A 199 -7.61 -20.15 2.16
N THR A 200 -7.25 -20.63 3.35
CA THR A 200 -7.93 -21.75 4.02
C THR A 200 -8.81 -21.21 5.13
N LEU A 201 -10.09 -21.57 5.12
CA LEU A 201 -10.98 -21.29 6.24
C LEU A 201 -10.77 -22.34 7.33
N GLU A 202 -10.44 -21.88 8.54
CA GLU A 202 -10.24 -22.71 9.72
C GLU A 202 -11.21 -22.27 10.83
N TYR A 203 -11.59 -23.22 11.69
CA TYR A 203 -12.44 -22.95 12.86
C TYR A 203 -11.84 -23.55 14.14
N LEU A 204 -12.23 -22.97 15.26
CA LEU A 204 -11.98 -23.49 16.61
C LEU A 204 -13.31 -23.69 17.31
N VAL A 205 -13.50 -24.89 17.88
CA VAL A 205 -14.65 -25.19 18.75
C VAL A 205 -14.37 -24.85 20.22
N SER A 206 -13.10 -24.64 20.58
CA SER A 206 -12.67 -24.31 21.95
C SER A 206 -11.24 -23.73 21.93
N PRO A 207 -10.90 -22.78 22.83
CA PRO A 207 -9.58 -22.15 22.86
C PRO A 207 -8.41 -23.09 23.23
N PHE A 208 -8.71 -24.33 23.62
CA PHE A 208 -7.71 -25.33 24.01
C PHE A 208 -7.43 -26.40 22.95
N VAL A 209 -8.11 -26.33 21.81
CA VAL A 209 -7.94 -27.27 20.70
C VAL A 209 -7.11 -26.60 19.61
N GLN A 210 -6.41 -27.39 18.78
CA GLN A 210 -5.75 -26.88 17.59
C GLN A 210 -6.80 -26.50 16.52
N TRP A 211 -6.48 -25.53 15.67
CA TRP A 211 -7.32 -25.15 14.53
C TRP A 211 -7.63 -26.35 13.63
N GLN A 212 -8.87 -26.41 13.12
CA GLN A 212 -9.33 -27.46 12.21
C GLN A 212 -9.79 -26.84 10.88
N THR A 213 -9.50 -27.53 9.77
CA THR A 213 -10.01 -27.18 8.45
C THR A 213 -11.45 -27.64 8.28
N PHE A 214 -12.28 -26.88 7.55
CA PHE A 214 -13.66 -27.28 7.28
C PHE A 214 -13.72 -28.59 6.46
N PRO A 215 -14.57 -29.57 6.84
CA PRO A 215 -14.53 -30.94 6.31
C PRO A 215 -15.03 -31.10 4.86
N THR A 216 -15.71 -30.09 4.30
CA THR A 216 -16.05 -30.00 2.88
C THR A 216 -15.73 -28.60 2.40
N ALA A 217 -15.05 -28.49 1.26
CA ALA A 217 -14.87 -27.21 0.58
C ALA A 217 -16.25 -26.57 0.40
N PRO A 218 -16.52 -25.39 0.99
CA PRO A 218 -17.83 -24.76 0.88
C PRO A 218 -18.17 -24.53 -0.59
N VAL A 219 -19.40 -24.87 -0.99
CA VAL A 219 -19.89 -24.55 -2.34
C VAL A 219 -20.16 -23.05 -2.38
N ILE A 220 -19.35 -22.34 -3.16
CA ILE A 220 -19.41 -20.88 -3.31
C ILE A 220 -20.50 -20.54 -4.33
N SER A 221 -21.48 -19.73 -3.95
CA SER A 221 -22.45 -19.15 -4.89
C SER A 221 -22.63 -17.68 -4.57
N ALA A 222 -22.29 -16.79 -5.51
CA ALA A 222 -22.43 -15.34 -5.37
C ALA A 222 -21.77 -14.76 -4.10
N GLY A 223 -20.57 -15.24 -3.74
CA GLY A 223 -19.80 -14.74 -2.58
C GLY A 223 -20.32 -15.19 -1.20
N LYS A 224 -21.28 -16.11 -1.17
CA LYS A 224 -21.83 -16.70 0.06
C LYS A 224 -21.58 -18.20 0.09
N PHE A 225 -21.32 -18.74 1.27
CA PHE A 225 -21.42 -20.18 1.51
C PHE A 225 -22.35 -20.49 2.67
N ARG A 226 -23.03 -21.63 2.56
CA ARG A 226 -23.88 -22.16 3.63
C ARG A 226 -23.05 -23.18 4.41
N VAL A 227 -22.88 -22.95 5.71
CA VAL A 227 -22.35 -23.97 6.61
C VAL A 227 -23.44 -25.05 6.78
N PRO A 228 -23.12 -26.36 6.78
CA PRO A 228 -24.12 -27.41 7.00
C PRO A 228 -24.91 -27.17 8.29
N ASP A 229 -26.21 -27.50 8.29
CA ASP A 229 -27.13 -27.33 9.43
C ASP A 229 -26.67 -28.08 10.71
N THR A 230 -25.66 -28.95 10.60
CA THR A 230 -25.07 -29.73 11.68
C THR A 230 -23.85 -29.07 12.34
N THR A 231 -23.37 -27.93 11.85
CA THR A 231 -22.20 -27.25 12.43
C THR A 231 -22.63 -26.39 13.61
N LEU A 232 -22.54 -26.97 14.81
CA LEU A 232 -22.68 -26.23 16.05
C LEU A 232 -21.47 -25.30 16.24
N LEU A 233 -21.69 -24.00 16.10
CA LEU A 233 -20.75 -22.99 16.60
C LEU A 233 -20.89 -22.92 18.11
N ASP A 234 -19.92 -23.48 18.83
CA ASP A 234 -19.94 -23.46 20.28
C ASP A 234 -19.71 -22.02 20.79
N LYS A 235 -20.50 -21.64 21.81
CA LYS A 235 -20.49 -20.30 22.39
C LYS A 235 -19.53 -20.28 23.58
N HIS A 236 -18.39 -19.62 23.44
CA HIS A 236 -17.62 -19.12 24.58
C HIS A 236 -17.18 -17.68 24.35
#